data_AF-A0A932NA32-F1
#
_entry.id   AF-A0A932NA32-F1
#
_cell.length_a   1.000
_cell.length_b   1.000
_cell.length_c   1.000
_cell.angle_alpha   90.00
_cell.angle_beta   90.00
_cell.angle_gamma   90.00
#
_symmetry.space_group_name_H-M   'P 1'
#
loop_
_entity.id
_entity.type
_entity.pdbx_description
1 polymer ?
#
loop_
_entity_poly.entity_id
_entity_poly.type
_entity_poly.pdbx_seq_one_letter_code
_entity_poly.pdbx_strand_id
1 'polypeptide(L)'
;MPYPKVHHLSRTVLAVALLAFGGMQGMSAQATPASNNKIDPQLLATPNISTFGNANNMVEALIKVRGNADKSILDPNQHYLEKRQNWIDHLQTSTQTAQYNLLDWLVRNNIEHKSFWINNTIYIRADRAHLATLAARDDVVFIYGNPKIQKRQPSPEPHAASVDGFASLAGPEWGVAKINAPKVWAAGVTGQGVTIAGEDTGYKWDHPAIKGKYRGWNGTSANHSYNWHDAMHSGSSSCAPNQTAPCDDQGHGTHTIGTMVGDDGAGNQVGVAPLACVRRGMMAPTTPSAALVWQPHTLQVRRRC
;
A
#
# COMPACT_ATOMS: atom_id res chain seq x y z
N MET A 1 -67.68 -16.12 54.19
CA MET A 1 -68.43 -14.87 53.95
C MET A 1 -68.42 -14.57 52.46
N PRO A 2 -69.57 -14.48 51.78
CA PRO A 2 -69.67 -14.27 50.33
C PRO A 2 -69.90 -12.80 49.94
N TYR A 3 -69.27 -12.39 48.83
CA TYR A 3 -69.51 -11.29 47.85
C TYR A 3 -70.07 -9.91 48.29
N PRO A 4 -69.71 -8.86 47.53
CA PRO A 4 -70.73 -8.33 46.63
C PRO A 4 -70.31 -8.24 45.17
N LYS A 5 -71.27 -8.58 44.32
CA LYS A 5 -71.32 -8.35 42.88
C LYS A 5 -71.39 -6.85 42.60
N VAL A 6 -70.74 -6.38 41.54
CA VAL A 6 -71.06 -5.09 40.91
C VAL A 6 -71.30 -5.32 39.42
N HIS A 7 -72.35 -4.65 38.95
CA HIS A 7 -73.10 -4.87 37.73
C HIS A 7 -72.31 -4.61 36.43
N HIS A 8 -72.61 -5.43 35.42
CA HIS A 8 -72.32 -5.15 34.02
C HIS A 8 -73.06 -3.89 33.55
N LEU A 9 -72.32 -2.92 33.04
CA LEU A 9 -72.83 -1.89 32.13
C LEU A 9 -72.14 -2.09 30.79
N SER A 10 -72.87 -2.70 29.86
CA SER A 10 -72.56 -2.72 28.45
C SER A 10 -72.67 -1.30 27.90
N ARG A 11 -71.53 -0.73 27.48
CA ARG A 11 -71.49 0.45 26.62
C ARG A 11 -70.78 0.09 25.33
N THR A 12 -71.59 -0.31 24.36
CA THR A 12 -71.24 -0.35 22.95
C THR A 12 -71.03 1.08 22.48
N VAL A 13 -69.79 1.47 22.17
CA VAL A 13 -69.51 2.70 21.41
C VAL A 13 -68.54 2.37 20.28
N LEU A 14 -69.09 2.50 19.07
CA LEU A 14 -68.51 2.55 17.74
C LEU A 14 -66.97 2.76 17.68
N ALA A 15 -66.28 1.77 17.10
CA ALA A 15 -64.94 1.96 16.54
C ALA A 15 -65.09 2.68 15.19
N VAL A 16 -64.64 3.93 15.10
CA VAL A 16 -64.44 4.63 13.82
C VAL A 16 -63.11 4.15 13.24
N ALA A 17 -63.17 3.26 12.24
CA ALA A 17 -62.02 2.89 11.44
C ALA A 17 -61.70 4.02 10.44
N LEU A 18 -60.74 4.87 10.78
CA LEU A 18 -60.11 5.78 9.82
C LEU A 18 -59.14 4.96 8.94
N LEU A 19 -59.62 4.55 7.76
CA LEU A 19 -58.77 4.07 6.67
C LEU A 19 -58.01 5.26 6.08
N ALA A 20 -56.87 5.60 6.67
CA ALA A 20 -55.88 6.42 6.01
C ALA A 20 -55.12 5.52 5.02
N PHE A 21 -55.50 5.58 3.74
CA PHE A 21 -54.66 5.12 2.63
C PHE A 21 -53.45 6.08 2.52
N GLY A 22 -52.50 5.93 3.44
CA GLY A 22 -51.18 6.52 3.32
C GLY A 22 -50.37 5.68 2.34
N GLY A 23 -50.27 6.13 1.09
CA GLY A 23 -49.29 5.58 0.17
C GLY A 23 -47.90 5.76 0.78
N MET A 24 -47.30 4.67 1.28
CA MET A 24 -45.88 4.62 1.58
C MET A 24 -45.14 4.72 0.24
N GLN A 25 -44.94 5.95 -0.22
CA GLN A 25 -43.85 6.22 -1.15
C GLN A 25 -42.57 5.93 -0.37
N GLY A 26 -41.86 4.88 -0.77
CA GLY A 26 -40.53 4.60 -0.25
C GLY A 26 -39.67 5.83 -0.49
N MET A 27 -39.35 6.56 0.58
CA MET A 27 -38.34 7.59 0.52
C MET A 27 -37.02 6.88 0.29
N SER A 28 -36.58 6.80 -0.97
CA SER A 28 -35.18 6.61 -1.26
C SER A 28 -34.47 7.82 -0.66
N ALA A 29 -33.70 7.61 0.40
CA ALA A 29 -32.81 8.63 0.93
C ALA A 29 -31.79 8.95 -0.17
N GLN A 30 -32.09 9.97 -0.98
CA GLN A 30 -31.10 10.58 -1.86
C GLN A 30 -30.02 11.16 -0.94
N ALA A 31 -28.82 10.59 -1.00
CA ALA A 31 -27.66 11.10 -0.30
C ALA A 31 -27.53 12.61 -0.57
N THR A 32 -27.58 13.42 0.47
CA THR A 32 -27.47 14.87 0.39
C THR A 32 -26.15 15.27 -0.30
N PRO A 33 -26.13 16.33 -1.14
CA PRO A 33 -24.93 16.78 -1.87
C PRO A 33 -23.69 17.03 -1.00
N ALA A 34 -23.88 17.30 0.30
CA ALA A 34 -22.81 17.56 1.26
C ALA A 34 -21.89 16.34 1.55
N SER A 35 -22.35 15.09 1.36
CA SER A 35 -21.51 13.91 1.63
C SER A 35 -20.42 13.69 0.58
N ASN A 36 -20.59 14.22 -0.64
CA ASN A 36 -19.59 14.09 -1.71
C ASN A 36 -18.31 14.90 -1.45
N ASN A 37 -18.31 15.82 -0.49
CA ASN A 37 -17.13 16.64 -0.17
C ASN A 37 -15.96 15.84 0.41
N LYS A 38 -16.20 14.59 0.85
CA LYS A 38 -15.17 13.67 1.33
C LYS A 38 -14.68 12.70 0.26
N ILE A 39 -15.16 12.80 -0.99
CA ILE A 39 -14.74 11.92 -2.08
C ILE A 39 -13.88 12.73 -3.04
N ASP A 40 -12.75 12.15 -3.44
CA ASP A 40 -11.88 12.69 -4.47
C ASP A 40 -12.67 13.03 -5.76
N PRO A 41 -12.65 14.29 -6.23
CA PRO A 41 -13.33 14.67 -7.46
C PRO A 41 -12.88 13.87 -8.69
N GLN A 42 -11.60 13.48 -8.75
CA GLN A 42 -11.10 12.64 -9.86
C GLN A 42 -11.67 11.23 -9.80
N LEU A 43 -11.89 10.69 -8.60
CA LEU A 43 -12.57 9.42 -8.43
C LEU A 43 -14.01 9.51 -8.93
N LEU A 44 -14.75 10.57 -8.57
CA LEU A 44 -16.12 10.80 -9.03
C LEU A 44 -16.23 11.02 -10.55
N ALA A 45 -15.19 11.55 -11.18
CA ALA A 45 -15.10 11.76 -12.62
C ALA A 45 -14.71 10.49 -13.40
N THR A 46 -14.36 9.39 -12.72
CA THR A 46 -13.99 8.14 -13.38
C THR A 46 -15.20 7.57 -14.14
N PRO A 47 -15.08 7.21 -15.43
CA PRO A 47 -16.22 6.74 -16.24
C PRO A 47 -16.95 5.53 -15.63
N ASN A 48 -16.21 4.66 -14.95
CA ASN A 48 -16.76 3.48 -14.29
C ASN A 48 -17.63 3.81 -13.07
N ILE A 49 -17.68 5.06 -12.59
CA ILE A 49 -18.51 5.42 -11.41
C ILE A 49 -19.40 6.65 -11.67
N SER A 50 -19.45 7.16 -12.91
CA SER A 50 -20.24 8.34 -13.25
C SER A 50 -21.76 8.10 -13.25
N THR A 51 -22.22 6.86 -13.19
CA THR A 51 -23.65 6.46 -13.19
C THR A 51 -24.07 5.77 -11.89
N PHE A 52 -25.18 6.21 -11.29
CA PHE A 52 -25.79 5.53 -10.13
C PHE A 52 -26.50 4.24 -10.56
N GLY A 53 -26.37 3.16 -9.79
CA GLY A 53 -27.20 1.95 -9.93
C GLY A 53 -26.61 0.78 -10.74
N ASN A 54 -25.37 0.88 -11.23
CA ASN A 54 -24.69 -0.25 -11.87
C ASN A 54 -23.69 -0.90 -10.90
N ALA A 55 -24.04 -2.06 -10.34
CA ALA A 55 -23.18 -2.81 -9.40
C ALA A 55 -21.91 -3.40 -10.06
N ASN A 56 -21.85 -3.43 -11.39
CA ASN A 56 -20.67 -3.93 -12.12
C ASN A 56 -19.57 -2.86 -12.26
N ASN A 57 -19.83 -1.65 -11.79
CA ASN A 57 -19.06 -0.44 -12.01
C ASN A 57 -18.29 -0.10 -10.72
N MET A 58 -17.31 -0.95 -10.40
CA MET A 58 -16.49 -0.85 -9.20
C MET A 58 -15.22 -0.04 -9.47
N VAL A 59 -14.78 0.73 -8.47
CA VAL A 59 -13.50 1.43 -8.47
C VAL A 59 -12.68 1.07 -7.25
N GLU A 60 -11.38 1.18 -7.38
CA GLU A 60 -10.45 1.08 -6.26
C GLU A 60 -10.32 2.44 -5.57
N ALA A 61 -10.43 2.44 -4.24
CA ALA A 61 -10.33 3.66 -3.44
C ALA A 61 -9.60 3.41 -2.12
N LEU A 62 -9.09 4.50 -1.54
CA LEU A 62 -8.42 4.51 -0.25
C LEU A 62 -9.21 5.38 0.74
N ILE A 63 -9.81 4.77 1.75
CA ILE A 63 -10.53 5.47 2.81
C ILE A 63 -9.53 5.89 3.89
N LYS A 64 -9.35 7.19 4.08
CA LYS A 64 -8.68 7.73 5.26
C LYS A 64 -9.65 7.72 6.44
N VAL A 65 -9.32 6.94 7.45
CA VAL A 65 -10.12 6.81 8.66
C VAL A 65 -9.64 7.82 9.70
N ARG A 66 -10.59 8.39 10.43
CA ARG A 66 -10.32 9.28 11.56
C ARG A 66 -9.63 8.44 12.64
N GLY A 67 -8.48 8.91 13.10
CA GLY A 67 -7.75 8.29 14.19
C GLY A 67 -6.60 9.20 14.59
N ASN A 68 -6.11 9.01 15.81
CA ASN A 68 -5.00 9.77 16.34
C ASN A 68 -3.91 8.79 16.80
N ALA A 69 -2.76 8.82 16.14
CA ALA A 69 -1.55 8.20 16.67
C ALA A 69 -0.73 9.32 17.31
N ASP A 70 -0.95 9.55 18.60
CA ASP A 70 -0.22 10.58 19.33
C ASP A 70 1.25 10.19 19.46
N LYS A 71 2.14 11.06 18.99
CA LYS A 71 3.60 10.88 19.07
C LYS A 71 4.17 11.25 20.44
N SER A 72 3.39 11.91 21.30
CA SER A 72 3.81 12.30 22.65
C SER A 72 4.22 11.10 23.52
N ILE A 73 3.75 9.90 23.17
CA ILE A 73 4.11 8.65 23.84
C ILE A 73 5.58 8.26 23.66
N LEU A 74 6.28 8.87 22.70
CA LEU A 74 7.65 8.52 22.35
C LEU A 74 8.63 9.33 23.21
N ASP A 75 9.37 8.66 24.08
CA ASP A 75 10.46 9.29 24.82
C ASP A 75 11.66 9.53 23.88
N PRO A 76 12.11 10.80 23.70
CA PRO A 76 13.25 11.11 22.85
C PRO A 76 14.55 10.44 23.30
N ASN A 77 14.70 10.18 24.60
CA ASN A 77 15.89 9.59 25.22
C ASN A 77 15.92 8.05 25.17
N GLN A 78 14.79 7.42 24.80
CA GLN A 78 14.68 5.98 24.70
C GLN A 78 15.55 5.43 23.56
N HIS A 79 16.09 4.22 23.78
CA HIS A 79 16.87 3.53 22.76
C HIS A 79 16.04 3.34 21.47
N TYR A 80 16.65 3.64 20.32
CA TYR A 80 15.91 3.79 19.05
C TYR A 80 15.13 2.55 18.60
N LEU A 81 15.57 1.34 18.98
CA LEU A 81 14.85 0.10 18.67
C LEU A 81 13.57 -0.05 19.50
N GLU A 82 13.63 0.33 20.76
CA GLU A 82 12.50 0.25 21.68
C GLU A 82 11.48 1.33 21.34
N LYS A 83 11.93 2.57 21.10
CA LYS A 83 11.10 3.66 20.57
C LYS A 83 10.37 3.27 19.29
N ARG A 84 11.06 2.57 18.39
CA ARG A 84 10.48 2.06 17.13
C ARG A 84 9.41 1.01 17.39
N GLN A 85 9.68 0.06 18.29
CA GLN A 85 8.72 -0.98 18.63
C GLN A 85 7.46 -0.37 19.26
N ASN A 86 7.62 0.52 20.24
CA ASN A 86 6.52 1.24 20.88
C ASN A 86 5.68 2.03 19.87
N TRP A 87 6.33 2.66 18.90
CA TRP A 87 5.61 3.37 17.83
C TRP A 87 4.83 2.43 16.90
N ILE A 88 5.40 1.27 16.56
CA ILE A 88 4.71 0.26 15.75
C ILE A 88 3.48 -0.25 16.49
N ASP A 89 3.64 -0.64 17.75
CA ASP A 89 2.56 -1.18 18.58
C ASP A 89 1.44 -0.14 18.72
N HIS A 90 1.79 1.12 18.99
CA HIS A 90 0.82 2.20 19.09
C HIS A 90 0.06 2.46 17.79
N LEU A 91 0.74 2.47 16.64
CA LEU A 91 0.08 2.63 15.35
C LEU A 91 -0.88 1.47 15.07
N GLN A 92 -0.48 0.24 15.39
CA GLN A 92 -1.30 -0.96 15.20
C GLN A 92 -2.55 -0.92 16.07
N THR A 93 -2.39 -0.70 17.38
CA THR A 93 -3.53 -0.63 18.32
C THR A 93 -4.45 0.53 17.97
N SER A 94 -3.91 1.74 17.75
CA SER A 94 -4.71 2.93 17.42
C SER A 94 -5.50 2.75 16.12
N THR A 95 -4.88 2.14 15.10
CA THR A 95 -5.57 1.83 13.84
C THR A 95 -6.65 0.77 14.06
N GLN A 96 -6.33 -0.32 14.76
CA GLN A 96 -7.29 -1.40 14.98
C GLN A 96 -8.56 -0.88 15.66
N THR A 97 -8.41 -0.06 16.69
CA THR A 97 -9.54 0.60 17.36
C THR A 97 -10.29 1.55 16.43
N ALA A 98 -9.58 2.41 15.69
CA ALA A 98 -10.19 3.39 14.80
C ALA A 98 -10.97 2.75 13.63
N GLN A 99 -10.47 1.64 13.09
CA GLN A 99 -11.04 0.98 11.92
C GLN A 99 -12.09 -0.08 12.25
N TYR A 100 -12.20 -0.51 13.51
CA TYR A 100 -13.02 -1.66 13.91
C TYR A 100 -14.45 -1.63 13.35
N ASN A 101 -15.20 -0.56 13.64
CA ASN A 101 -16.60 -0.43 13.21
C ASN A 101 -16.76 -0.34 11.69
N LEU A 102 -15.78 0.24 11.00
CA LEU A 102 -15.81 0.36 9.55
C LEU A 102 -15.46 -0.97 8.87
N LEU A 103 -14.46 -1.70 9.36
CA LEU A 103 -14.10 -3.03 8.85
C LEU A 103 -15.26 -4.02 9.03
N ASP A 104 -15.91 -4.04 10.18
CA ASP A 104 -17.09 -4.87 10.41
C ASP A 104 -18.24 -4.51 9.44
N TRP A 105 -18.46 -3.23 9.18
CA TRP A 105 -19.44 -2.80 8.19
C TRP A 105 -19.07 -3.26 6.77
N LEU A 106 -17.81 -3.14 6.36
CA LEU A 106 -17.32 -3.58 5.04
C LEU A 106 -17.51 -5.10 4.85
N VAL A 107 -17.24 -5.91 5.89
CA VAL A 107 -17.48 -7.35 5.88
C VAL A 107 -18.96 -7.68 5.67
N ARG A 108 -19.86 -7.04 6.44
CA ARG A 108 -21.32 -7.28 6.34
C ARG A 108 -21.91 -6.88 4.98
N ASN A 109 -21.29 -5.92 4.30
CA ASN A 109 -21.71 -5.46 2.98
C ASN A 109 -20.96 -6.16 1.83
N ASN A 110 -20.15 -7.18 2.13
CA ASN A 110 -19.38 -7.95 1.13
C ASN A 110 -18.50 -7.07 0.23
N ILE A 111 -17.90 -6.03 0.82
CA ILE A 111 -16.99 -5.12 0.11
C ILE A 111 -15.57 -5.65 0.27
N GLU A 112 -14.87 -5.87 -0.84
CA GLU A 112 -13.45 -6.21 -0.81
C GLU A 112 -12.65 -5.09 -0.16
N HIS A 113 -11.82 -5.42 0.81
CA HIS A 113 -11.08 -4.44 1.59
C HIS A 113 -9.73 -4.94 2.10
N LYS A 114 -8.82 -3.99 2.40
CA LYS A 114 -7.54 -4.24 3.05
C LYS A 114 -7.19 -3.10 4.00
N SER A 115 -6.95 -3.42 5.28
CA SER A 115 -6.57 -2.44 6.30
C SER A 115 -5.09 -2.07 6.21
N PHE A 116 -4.82 -0.79 6.45
CA PHE A 116 -3.47 -0.21 6.51
C PHE A 116 -3.26 0.62 7.79
N TRP A 117 -2.40 0.16 8.70
CA TRP A 117 -2.09 0.78 10.00
C TRP A 117 -1.10 1.96 10.00
N ILE A 118 -0.05 1.99 9.16
CA ILE A 118 0.96 3.07 9.14
C ILE A 118 0.33 4.46 8.99
N ASN A 119 -0.68 4.59 8.12
CA ASN A 119 -1.34 5.86 7.85
C ASN A 119 -2.86 5.82 8.15
N ASN A 120 -3.34 4.81 8.87
CA ASN A 120 -4.77 4.59 9.18
C ASN A 120 -5.69 4.72 7.95
N THR A 121 -5.45 3.89 6.94
CA THR A 121 -6.21 3.87 5.68
C THR A 121 -6.81 2.48 5.46
N ILE A 122 -7.86 2.39 4.64
CA ILE A 122 -8.43 1.12 4.18
C ILE A 122 -8.54 1.18 2.66
N TYR A 123 -7.92 0.23 1.95
CA TYR A 123 -8.24 -0.01 0.54
C TYR A 123 -9.59 -0.69 0.42
N ILE A 124 -10.38 -0.28 -0.56
CA ILE A 124 -11.65 -0.91 -0.93
C ILE A 124 -11.79 -1.02 -2.45
N ARG A 125 -12.61 -1.98 -2.89
CA ARG A 125 -13.21 -1.98 -4.22
C ARG A 125 -14.72 -1.80 -4.07
N ALA A 126 -15.27 -0.70 -4.57
CA ALA A 126 -16.66 -0.30 -4.31
C ALA A 126 -17.32 0.46 -5.46
N ASP A 127 -18.65 0.46 -5.50
CA ASP A 127 -19.47 1.24 -6.43
C ASP A 127 -19.80 2.65 -5.87
N ARG A 128 -20.49 3.45 -6.68
CA ARG A 128 -20.88 4.83 -6.31
C ARG A 128 -21.74 4.92 -5.06
N ALA A 129 -22.69 3.99 -4.90
CA ALA A 129 -23.63 4.02 -3.78
C ALA A 129 -22.92 3.71 -2.46
N HIS A 130 -22.01 2.74 -2.48
CA HIS A 130 -21.14 2.44 -1.35
C HIS A 130 -20.21 3.61 -1.02
N LEU A 131 -19.58 4.26 -2.01
CA LEU A 131 -18.75 5.44 -1.76
C LEU A 131 -19.54 6.59 -1.11
N ALA A 132 -20.76 6.87 -1.57
CA ALA A 132 -21.62 7.89 -0.97
C ALA A 132 -22.00 7.54 0.48
N THR A 133 -22.28 6.27 0.76
CA THR A 133 -22.58 5.76 2.11
C THR A 133 -21.37 5.89 3.04
N LEU A 134 -20.19 5.50 2.57
CA LEU A 134 -18.93 5.62 3.30
C LEU A 134 -18.59 7.08 3.60
N ALA A 135 -18.78 7.98 2.63
CA ALA A 135 -18.52 9.40 2.79
C ALA A 135 -19.47 10.07 3.80
N ALA A 136 -20.67 9.52 4.01
CA ALA A 136 -21.59 10.03 5.02
C ALA A 136 -21.17 9.69 6.47
N ARG A 137 -20.19 8.80 6.69
CA ARG A 137 -19.76 8.40 8.03
C ARG A 137 -18.87 9.43 8.71
N ASP A 138 -18.99 9.58 10.02
CA ASP A 138 -18.18 10.51 10.83
C ASP A 138 -16.72 10.05 11.04
N ASP A 139 -16.51 8.74 11.02
CA ASP A 139 -15.20 8.09 11.12
C ASP A 139 -14.42 8.11 9.79
N VAL A 140 -15.06 8.49 8.68
CA VAL A 140 -14.39 8.70 7.39
C VAL A 140 -13.98 10.17 7.26
N VAL A 141 -12.69 10.39 7.04
CA VAL A 141 -12.10 11.72 6.80
C VAL A 141 -12.16 12.06 5.32
N PHE A 142 -11.69 11.15 4.46
CA PHE A 142 -11.65 11.35 3.01
C PHE A 142 -11.54 10.00 2.29
N ILE A 143 -11.98 9.95 1.04
CA ILE A 143 -11.89 8.80 0.14
C ILE A 143 -11.08 9.25 -1.08
N TYR A 144 -9.84 8.78 -1.17
CA TYR A 144 -8.94 9.04 -2.29
C TYR A 144 -9.18 8.04 -3.42
N GLY A 145 -8.98 8.49 -4.67
CA GLY A 145 -8.82 7.55 -5.77
C GLY A 145 -7.56 6.71 -5.62
N ASN A 146 -7.54 5.54 -6.26
CA ASN A 146 -6.35 4.71 -6.38
C ASN A 146 -5.81 4.77 -7.83
N PRO A 147 -5.28 5.92 -8.27
CA PRO A 147 -4.93 6.13 -9.66
C PRO A 147 -3.79 5.22 -10.06
N LYS A 148 -3.76 4.93 -11.36
CA LYS A 148 -2.66 4.18 -11.92
C LYS A 148 -1.53 5.10 -12.38
N ILE A 149 -0.32 4.95 -11.82
CA ILE A 149 0.81 5.83 -12.12
C ILE A 149 1.74 5.17 -13.14
N GLN A 150 2.10 5.89 -14.21
CA GLN A 150 3.12 5.47 -15.17
C GLN A 150 4.48 6.09 -14.82
N LYS A 151 5.54 5.28 -14.92
CA LYS A 151 6.91 5.78 -14.78
C LYS A 151 7.27 6.63 -16.00
N ARG A 152 7.71 7.87 -15.77
CA ARG A 152 8.32 8.68 -16.83
C ARG A 152 9.78 8.25 -16.99
N GLN A 153 10.04 7.40 -17.98
CA GLN A 153 11.40 6.98 -18.30
C GLN A 153 12.12 8.10 -19.10
N PRO A 154 13.43 8.30 -18.89
CA PRO A 154 14.22 9.11 -19.80
C PRO A 154 14.09 8.56 -21.21
N SER A 155 14.02 9.43 -22.22
CA SER A 155 14.19 8.96 -23.60
C SER A 155 15.59 8.36 -23.71
N PRO A 156 15.78 7.22 -24.40
CA PRO A 156 17.12 6.77 -24.72
C PRO A 156 17.82 7.90 -25.47
N GLU A 157 18.76 8.57 -24.81
CA GLU A 157 19.73 9.40 -25.52
C GLU A 157 20.33 8.50 -26.62
N PRO A 158 20.44 8.96 -27.88
CA PRO A 158 21.08 8.21 -28.94
C PRO A 158 22.58 8.09 -28.62
N HIS A 159 22.90 7.23 -27.67
CA HIS A 159 24.25 6.73 -27.47
C HIS A 159 24.53 5.93 -28.73
N ALA A 160 25.55 6.35 -29.47
CA ALA A 160 26.05 5.65 -30.62
C ALA A 160 26.09 4.15 -30.33
N ALA A 161 25.57 3.37 -31.27
CA ALA A 161 25.56 1.93 -31.24
C ALA A 161 26.90 1.38 -30.73
N SER A 162 26.80 0.38 -29.84
CA SER A 162 27.83 -0.62 -29.57
C SER A 162 29.24 -0.05 -29.39
N VAL A 163 29.64 0.20 -28.14
CA VAL A 163 31.00 -0.20 -27.77
C VAL A 163 31.02 -1.73 -27.79
N ASP A 164 31.28 -2.28 -28.98
CA ASP A 164 31.78 -3.64 -29.11
C ASP A 164 33.06 -3.70 -28.29
N GLY A 165 32.95 -4.32 -27.12
CA GLY A 165 34.01 -4.39 -26.13
C GLY A 165 33.48 -4.04 -24.75
N PHE A 166 32.92 -5.04 -24.06
CA PHE A 166 33.04 -5.11 -22.61
C PHE A 166 34.53 -5.28 -22.28
N ALA A 167 35.36 -4.25 -22.50
CA ALA A 167 36.62 -4.16 -21.80
C ALA A 167 36.24 -4.22 -20.33
N SER A 168 36.80 -5.18 -19.57
CA SER A 168 36.59 -5.22 -18.13
C SER A 168 37.06 -3.87 -17.58
N LEU A 169 36.11 -2.99 -17.24
CA LEU A 169 36.43 -1.70 -16.66
C LEU A 169 36.86 -1.97 -15.22
N ALA A 170 38.15 -2.24 -15.04
CA ALA A 170 38.72 -2.35 -13.71
C ALA A 170 38.62 -0.99 -13.02
N GLY A 171 37.80 -0.91 -11.97
CA GLY A 171 37.62 0.29 -11.14
C GLY A 171 36.19 0.83 -11.06
N PRO A 172 36.02 2.01 -10.46
CA PRO A 172 34.72 2.64 -10.27
C PRO A 172 34.13 3.13 -11.58
N GLU A 173 32.84 2.85 -11.80
CA GLU A 173 32.08 3.42 -12.91
C GLU A 173 32.14 4.96 -12.90
N TRP A 174 32.08 5.58 -14.08
CA TRP A 174 32.36 7.01 -14.24
C TRP A 174 31.51 7.89 -13.30
N GLY A 175 30.22 7.57 -13.14
CA GLY A 175 29.29 8.32 -12.29
C GLY A 175 29.64 8.19 -10.81
N VAL A 176 30.10 7.01 -10.40
CA VAL A 176 30.55 6.71 -9.03
C VAL A 176 31.83 7.48 -8.71
N ALA A 177 32.76 7.53 -9.66
CA ALA A 177 33.97 8.35 -9.55
C ALA A 177 33.65 9.86 -9.51
N LYS A 178 32.73 10.32 -10.37
CA LYS A 178 32.32 11.73 -10.49
C LYS A 178 31.79 12.30 -9.16
N ILE A 179 31.05 11.50 -8.40
CA ILE A 179 30.51 11.90 -7.09
C ILE A 179 31.48 11.68 -5.93
N ASN A 180 32.75 11.33 -6.22
CA ASN A 180 33.79 11.06 -5.22
C ASN A 180 33.48 9.90 -4.25
N ALA A 181 32.65 8.92 -4.64
CA ALA A 181 32.39 7.75 -3.79
C ALA A 181 33.68 6.99 -3.39
N PRO A 182 34.71 6.85 -4.24
CA PRO A 182 35.97 6.21 -3.84
C PRO A 182 36.68 6.89 -2.65
N LYS A 183 36.54 8.21 -2.48
CA LYS A 183 37.12 8.91 -1.32
C LYS A 183 36.42 8.52 -0.01
N VAL A 184 35.11 8.26 -0.07
CA VAL A 184 34.30 7.81 1.07
C VAL A 184 34.63 6.35 1.41
N TRP A 185 34.83 5.52 0.39
CA TRP A 185 35.29 4.14 0.59
C TRP A 185 36.69 4.08 1.22
N ALA A 186 37.62 4.94 0.78
CA ALA A 186 38.95 5.06 1.37
C ALA A 186 38.92 5.52 2.85
N ALA A 187 37.85 6.22 3.26
CA ALA A 187 37.59 6.55 4.66
C ALA A 187 36.92 5.42 5.45
N GLY A 188 36.76 4.23 4.86
CA GLY A 188 36.18 3.04 5.47
C GLY A 188 34.65 2.92 5.36
N VAL A 189 33.99 3.85 4.67
CA VAL A 189 32.52 3.90 4.57
C VAL A 189 32.08 3.37 3.20
N THR A 190 31.49 2.18 3.15
CA THR A 190 31.01 1.55 1.90
C THR A 190 29.57 1.04 2.00
N GLY A 191 28.85 1.45 3.06
CA GLY A 191 27.45 1.06 3.31
C GLY A 191 27.29 -0.15 4.23
N GLN A 192 28.33 -0.59 4.92
CA GLN A 192 28.29 -1.73 5.85
C GLN A 192 27.17 -1.55 6.89
N GLY A 193 26.38 -2.60 7.09
CA GLY A 193 25.27 -2.59 8.06
C GLY A 193 24.06 -1.74 7.64
N VAL A 194 24.11 -1.05 6.49
CA VAL A 194 22.99 -0.32 5.92
C VAL A 194 22.17 -1.26 5.04
N THR A 195 20.86 -1.04 5.05
CA THR A 195 19.92 -1.76 4.22
C THR A 195 19.18 -0.76 3.33
N ILE A 196 19.24 -0.96 2.02
CA ILE A 196 18.58 -0.14 1.01
C ILE A 196 17.36 -0.89 0.50
N ALA A 197 16.22 -0.21 0.49
CA ALA A 197 14.99 -0.66 -0.13
C ALA A 197 14.69 0.20 -1.35
N GLY A 198 14.22 -0.42 -2.42
CA GLY A 198 13.81 0.30 -3.62
C GLY A 198 12.50 -0.24 -4.17
N GLU A 199 11.74 0.67 -4.75
CA GLU A 199 10.43 0.42 -5.32
C GLU A 199 10.50 0.66 -6.82
N ASP A 200 10.66 -0.42 -7.58
CA ASP A 200 10.98 -0.31 -9.01
C ASP A 200 10.34 -1.43 -9.83
N THR A 201 10.82 -1.78 -11.03
CA THR A 201 10.23 -2.85 -11.88
C THR A 201 10.50 -4.26 -11.35
N GLY A 202 10.98 -4.37 -10.10
CA GLY A 202 11.54 -5.58 -9.53
C GLY A 202 13.03 -5.71 -9.84
N TYR A 203 13.67 -6.80 -9.39
CA TYR A 203 15.12 -7.00 -9.50
C TYR A 203 15.47 -8.39 -10.01
N LYS A 204 16.48 -8.47 -10.88
CA LYS A 204 17.23 -9.71 -11.13
C LYS A 204 18.14 -10.01 -9.93
N TRP A 205 17.54 -10.55 -8.87
CA TRP A 205 18.20 -10.73 -7.58
C TRP A 205 19.40 -11.68 -7.62
N ASP A 206 19.47 -12.57 -8.62
CA ASP A 206 20.55 -13.53 -8.82
C ASP A 206 21.67 -13.01 -9.74
N HIS A 207 21.57 -11.76 -10.20
CA HIS A 207 22.63 -11.11 -10.96
C HIS A 207 23.96 -11.14 -10.16
N PRO A 208 25.11 -11.49 -10.76
CA PRO A 208 26.38 -11.64 -10.04
C PRO A 208 26.74 -10.43 -9.16
N ALA A 209 26.53 -9.22 -9.67
CA ALA A 209 26.80 -7.97 -8.95
C ALA A 209 25.83 -7.65 -7.80
N ILE A 210 24.72 -8.37 -7.65
CA ILE A 210 23.62 -8.09 -6.71
C ILE A 210 23.42 -9.24 -5.72
N LYS A 211 23.57 -10.50 -6.16
CA LYS A 211 23.18 -11.71 -5.40
C LYS A 211 23.79 -11.76 -4.00
N GLY A 212 25.09 -11.46 -3.87
CA GLY A 212 25.78 -11.43 -2.58
C GLY A 212 25.26 -10.37 -1.60
N LYS A 213 24.47 -9.39 -2.10
CA LYS A 213 23.95 -8.24 -1.35
C LYS A 213 22.45 -8.34 -1.12
N TYR A 214 21.78 -9.25 -1.81
CA TYR A 214 20.38 -9.50 -1.60
C TYR A 214 20.17 -10.09 -0.20
N ARG A 215 19.43 -9.41 0.66
CA ARG A 215 19.23 -9.82 2.07
C ARG A 215 18.59 -11.20 2.24
N GLY A 216 17.86 -11.67 1.22
CA GLY A 216 17.28 -13.01 1.22
C GLY A 216 18.29 -14.12 0.94
N TRP A 217 19.49 -13.81 0.45
CA TRP A 217 20.53 -14.78 0.13
C TRP A 217 21.43 -15.06 1.34
N ASN A 218 21.63 -16.33 1.68
CA ASN A 218 22.49 -16.74 2.80
C ASN A 218 23.82 -17.38 2.35
N GLY A 219 24.15 -17.34 1.06
CA GLY A 219 25.30 -18.03 0.48
C GLY A 219 24.99 -19.38 -0.17
N THR A 220 23.82 -19.97 0.11
CA THR A 220 23.42 -21.29 -0.42
C THR A 220 22.00 -21.29 -0.99
N SER A 221 21.06 -20.66 -0.30
CA SER A 221 19.65 -20.57 -0.70
C SER A 221 19.11 -19.16 -0.51
N ALA A 222 18.04 -18.85 -1.25
CA ALA A 222 17.32 -17.59 -1.15
C ALA A 222 16.02 -17.76 -0.35
N ASN A 223 15.76 -16.83 0.57
CA ASN A 223 14.47 -16.66 1.23
C ASN A 223 13.91 -15.27 0.88
N HIS A 224 12.89 -15.24 0.04
CA HIS A 224 12.25 -14.01 -0.41
C HIS A 224 11.27 -13.42 0.62
N SER A 225 10.85 -14.23 1.60
CA SER A 225 9.92 -13.81 2.66
C SER A 225 10.49 -12.62 3.43
N TYR A 226 9.72 -11.53 3.49
CA TYR A 226 10.10 -10.26 4.15
C TYR A 226 11.35 -9.56 3.57
N ASN A 227 11.88 -10.06 2.46
CA ASN A 227 13.04 -9.51 1.73
C ASN A 227 12.66 -8.96 0.35
N TRP A 228 11.43 -9.21 -0.10
CA TRP A 228 10.86 -8.73 -1.35
C TRP A 228 9.33 -8.69 -1.23
N HIS A 229 8.68 -7.89 -2.08
CA HIS A 229 7.22 -7.82 -2.16
C HIS A 229 6.78 -7.81 -3.63
N ASP A 230 5.91 -8.75 -3.97
CA ASP A 230 5.17 -8.69 -5.24
C ASP A 230 4.01 -7.72 -5.13
N ALA A 231 4.00 -6.74 -6.01
CA ALA A 231 2.98 -5.74 -6.12
C ALA A 231 2.17 -5.88 -7.42
N MET A 232 2.46 -6.90 -8.23
CA MET A 232 1.77 -7.23 -9.46
C MET A 232 0.81 -8.41 -9.27
N HIS A 233 -0.49 -8.11 -9.22
CA HIS A 233 -1.54 -9.13 -9.12
C HIS A 233 -2.38 -9.28 -10.41
N SER A 234 -2.02 -8.55 -11.47
CA SER A 234 -2.63 -8.66 -12.80
C SER A 234 -1.66 -8.16 -13.88
N GLY A 235 -1.94 -8.47 -15.14
CA GLY A 235 -1.13 -8.06 -16.30
C GLY A 235 -0.52 -9.23 -17.06
N SER A 236 0.10 -8.91 -18.20
CA SER A 236 0.79 -9.87 -19.07
C SER A 236 2.21 -9.39 -19.36
N SER A 237 3.18 -9.99 -18.70
CA SER A 237 4.61 -9.79 -18.97
C SER A 237 5.40 -11.07 -18.69
N SER A 238 6.71 -11.08 -18.95
CA SER A 238 7.57 -12.24 -18.64
C SER A 238 7.68 -12.51 -17.14
N CYS A 239 7.47 -11.48 -16.31
CA CYS A 239 7.26 -11.62 -14.87
C CYS A 239 5.76 -11.71 -14.58
N ALA A 240 5.21 -12.94 -14.63
CA ALA A 240 3.78 -13.16 -14.44
C ALA A 240 3.26 -12.65 -13.08
N PRO A 241 1.98 -12.29 -12.91
CA PRO A 241 1.46 -11.86 -11.62
C PRO A 241 1.62 -12.90 -10.50
N ASN A 242 1.73 -12.45 -9.25
CA ASN A 242 1.87 -13.30 -8.05
C ASN A 242 3.17 -14.12 -8.03
N GLN A 243 4.29 -13.53 -8.43
CA GLN A 243 5.60 -14.14 -8.30
C GLN A 243 5.94 -14.45 -6.83
N THR A 244 6.67 -15.53 -6.63
CA THR A 244 7.18 -15.94 -5.30
C THR A 244 8.63 -15.51 -5.06
N ALA A 245 9.27 -14.93 -6.08
CA ALA A 245 10.63 -14.44 -6.07
C ALA A 245 10.75 -13.12 -6.86
N PRO A 246 11.77 -12.29 -6.57
CA PRO A 246 12.01 -11.08 -7.36
C PRO A 246 12.19 -11.41 -8.84
N CYS A 247 11.51 -10.64 -9.68
CA CYS A 247 11.59 -10.72 -11.13
C CYS A 247 11.68 -9.29 -11.67
N ASP A 248 12.44 -9.08 -12.74
CA ASP A 248 12.53 -7.79 -13.43
C ASP A 248 12.45 -8.04 -14.93
N ASP A 249 11.33 -7.68 -15.54
CA ASP A 249 11.03 -7.87 -16.96
C ASP A 249 11.43 -6.67 -17.82
N GLN A 250 11.91 -5.59 -17.20
CA GLN A 250 12.22 -4.33 -17.86
C GLN A 250 13.71 -3.96 -17.71
N GLY A 251 14.30 -4.23 -16.54
CA GLY A 251 15.71 -4.00 -16.24
C GLY A 251 16.01 -2.72 -15.45
N HIS A 252 15.07 -1.77 -15.37
CA HIS A 252 15.24 -0.47 -14.71
C HIS A 252 15.47 -0.64 -13.21
N GLY A 253 14.73 -1.55 -12.57
CA GLY A 253 14.97 -1.86 -11.16
C GLY A 253 16.35 -2.48 -10.94
N THR A 254 16.74 -3.47 -11.75
CA THR A 254 18.07 -4.09 -11.70
C THR A 254 19.18 -3.07 -11.92
N HIS A 255 18.99 -2.15 -12.87
CA HIS A 255 19.93 -1.05 -13.13
C HIS A 255 20.04 -0.12 -11.91
N THR A 256 18.90 0.40 -11.41
CA THR A 256 18.85 1.35 -10.29
C THR A 256 19.47 0.76 -9.02
N ILE A 257 19.14 -0.50 -8.67
CA ILE A 257 19.73 -1.14 -7.50
C ILE A 257 21.21 -1.47 -7.72
N GLY A 258 21.61 -1.78 -8.96
CA GLY A 258 23.00 -1.92 -9.36
C GLY A 258 23.80 -0.63 -9.16
N THR A 259 23.24 0.54 -9.50
CA THR A 259 23.86 1.84 -9.22
C THR A 259 24.04 2.09 -7.71
N MET A 260 23.12 1.60 -6.89
CA MET A 260 23.21 1.76 -5.44
C MET A 260 24.25 0.82 -4.82
N VAL A 261 24.23 -0.47 -5.19
CA VAL A 261 24.98 -1.50 -4.47
C VAL A 261 25.86 -2.38 -5.34
N GLY A 262 25.82 -2.34 -6.66
CA GLY A 262 26.47 -3.33 -7.53
C GLY A 262 27.98 -3.52 -7.26
N ASP A 263 28.43 -4.77 -7.18
CA ASP A 263 29.85 -5.15 -7.20
C ASP A 263 29.92 -6.63 -7.57
N ASP A 264 30.66 -6.97 -8.61
CA ASP A 264 30.83 -8.35 -9.06
C ASP A 264 31.97 -9.09 -8.36
N GLY A 265 32.76 -8.40 -7.52
CA GLY A 265 33.93 -8.96 -6.86
C GLY A 265 35.08 -9.31 -7.82
N ALA A 266 34.96 -8.96 -9.10
CA ALA A 266 35.94 -9.20 -10.17
C ALA A 266 36.63 -7.90 -10.63
N GLY A 267 36.37 -6.78 -9.92
CA GLY A 267 37.03 -5.50 -10.14
C GLY A 267 36.12 -4.42 -10.74
N ASN A 268 34.90 -4.75 -11.16
CA ASN A 268 33.95 -3.75 -11.67
C ASN A 268 33.13 -3.18 -10.49
N GLN A 269 33.40 -1.92 -10.13
CA GLN A 269 32.77 -1.24 -9.00
C GLN A 269 31.64 -0.33 -9.48
N VAL A 270 30.45 -0.92 -9.58
CA VAL A 270 29.25 -0.29 -10.17
C VAL A 270 28.48 0.55 -9.15
N GLY A 271 28.41 0.07 -7.91
CA GLY A 271 27.56 0.63 -6.86
C GLY A 271 28.25 1.71 -6.04
N VAL A 272 27.48 2.73 -5.63
CA VAL A 272 27.95 3.77 -4.71
C VAL A 272 28.24 3.22 -3.29
N ALA A 273 27.44 2.26 -2.83
CA ALA A 273 27.54 1.64 -1.51
C ALA A 273 27.68 0.11 -1.64
N PRO A 274 28.86 -0.40 -2.05
CA PRO A 274 29.01 -1.80 -2.41
C PRO A 274 28.91 -2.77 -1.20
N LEU A 275 29.00 -2.34 0.05
CA LEU A 275 28.77 -3.24 1.19
C LEU A 275 27.40 -3.04 1.87
N ALA A 276 26.48 -2.31 1.24
CA ALA A 276 25.09 -2.23 1.68
C ALA A 276 24.28 -3.46 1.26
N CYS A 277 23.32 -3.84 2.10
CA CYS A 277 22.37 -4.90 1.83
C CYS A 277 21.17 -4.37 1.05
N VAL A 278 20.66 -5.12 0.08
CA VAL A 278 19.37 -4.84 -0.57
C VAL A 278 18.27 -5.59 0.17
N ARG A 279 17.31 -4.86 0.73
CA ARG A 279 16.08 -5.41 1.32
C ARG A 279 14.91 -4.74 0.67
N ARG A 280 13.98 -5.54 0.12
CA ARG A 280 12.84 -5.09 -0.67
C ARG A 280 13.30 -4.41 -1.95
N GLY A 281 13.35 -5.19 -3.01
CA GLY A 281 12.77 -4.71 -4.25
C GLY A 281 11.25 -4.82 -4.10
N MET A 282 10.53 -3.77 -4.41
CA MET A 282 9.12 -3.91 -4.79
C MET A 282 9.08 -4.02 -6.31
N MET A 283 8.29 -4.95 -6.82
CA MET A 283 7.93 -4.99 -8.24
C MET A 283 6.68 -4.14 -8.47
N ALA A 284 6.86 -2.88 -8.86
CA ALA A 284 5.82 -2.03 -9.42
C ALA A 284 5.71 -2.31 -10.92
N PRO A 285 4.50 -2.55 -11.47
CA PRO A 285 4.33 -2.85 -12.89
C PRO A 285 4.91 -1.77 -13.79
N THR A 286 5.31 -2.22 -14.97
CA THR A 286 5.61 -1.40 -16.15
C THR A 286 4.35 -0.74 -16.74
N THR A 287 3.18 -1.31 -16.43
CA THR A 287 1.87 -0.76 -16.75
C THR A 287 1.32 0.07 -15.58
N PRO A 288 0.36 0.98 -15.83
CA PRO A 288 -0.19 1.79 -14.76
C PRO A 288 -0.71 0.89 -13.61
N SER A 289 -0.13 1.00 -12.41
CA SER A 289 -0.63 0.39 -11.18
C SER A 289 -1.17 1.41 -10.22
N ALA A 290 -2.23 1.00 -9.52
CA ALA A 290 -2.70 1.56 -8.27
C ALA A 290 -1.58 2.11 -7.39
N ALA A 291 -1.86 3.19 -6.67
CA ALA A 291 -1.01 3.69 -5.60
C ALA A 291 -0.71 2.54 -4.63
N LEU A 292 0.55 2.15 -4.59
CA LEU A 292 1.03 1.00 -3.84
C LEU A 292 1.10 1.35 -2.37
N VAL A 293 0.10 0.91 -1.61
CA VAL A 293 0.11 1.00 -0.15
C VAL A 293 0.59 -0.34 0.39
N TRP A 294 1.84 -0.38 0.86
CA TRP A 294 2.44 -1.57 1.45
C TRP A 294 2.71 -1.37 2.95
N GLN A 295 2.57 -2.45 3.72
CA GLN A 295 2.87 -2.44 5.16
C GLN A 295 3.64 -3.68 5.63
N PRO A 296 4.60 -3.50 6.55
CA PRO A 296 5.29 -4.63 7.16
C PRO A 296 4.34 -5.36 8.12
N HIS A 297 4.18 -6.67 7.92
CA HIS A 297 3.57 -7.53 8.94
C HIS A 297 4.54 -7.88 10.08
N THR A 298 5.86 -7.82 9.84
CA THR A 298 6.91 -7.94 10.88
C THR A 298 8.20 -7.23 10.45
N LEU A 299 8.81 -6.46 11.37
CA LEU A 299 10.13 -5.83 11.20
C LEU A 299 11.18 -6.67 11.94
N GLN A 300 11.54 -7.85 11.41
CA GLN A 300 12.66 -8.59 12.00
C GLN A 300 13.98 -7.85 11.76
N VAL A 301 14.62 -7.43 12.86
CA VAL A 301 16.01 -6.98 12.90
C VAL A 301 16.89 -8.22 12.92
N ARG A 302 17.39 -8.62 11.75
CA ARG A 302 18.53 -9.55 11.68
C ARG A 302 19.74 -8.76 11.22
N ARG A 303 20.79 -8.80 12.06
CA ARG A 303 22.11 -8.22 11.81
C ARG A 303 22.87 -9.21 10.95
N ARG A 304 23.03 -8.89 9.65
CA ARG A 304 23.97 -9.43 8.64
C ARG A 304 23.28 -9.51 7.27
N CYS A 305 23.91 -8.93 6.24
CA CYS A 305 24.47 -9.75 5.17
C CYS A 305 25.70 -10.42 5.82
#